data_AF-A0A949GJS8-F1
#
_entry.id   AF-A0A949GJS8-F1
#
_cell.length_a   1.000
_cell.length_b   1.000
_cell.length_c   1.000
_cell.angle_alpha   90.00
_cell.angle_beta   90.00
_cell.angle_gamma   90.00
#
_symmetry.space_group_name_H-M   'P 1'
#
loop_
_entity.id
_entity.type
_entity.pdbx_description
1 polymer ?
#
loop_
_entity_poly.entity_id
_entity_poly.type
_entity_poly.pdbx_seq_one_letter_code
_entity_poly.pdbx_strand_id
1 'polypeptide(L)'
;ATPEQIESARTDIQAAIAQAAAVVPITKAKTLVAVAGTATTVAAAALELPKYDRYSIHLARISAQQTHDAATMFASKTREQRISLGYMHPGRVDVIAAGSLVLSEIMKATGATEFVASESDILDGMAFSLARN
;
A
#
# COMPACT_ATOMS: atom_id res chain seq x y z
N ALA A 1 9.65 14.23 6.19
CA ALA A 1 10.68 14.22 5.13
C ALA A 1 10.63 15.56 4.42
N THR A 2 11.75 16.07 3.90
CA THR A 2 11.70 17.27 3.06
C THR A 2 11.10 16.93 1.70
N PRO A 3 10.58 17.91 0.94
CA PRO A 3 10.10 17.68 -0.42
C PRO A 3 11.15 17.01 -1.33
N GLU A 4 12.43 17.41 -1.20
CA GLU A 4 13.53 16.85 -1.98
C GLU A 4 13.76 15.37 -1.67
N GLN A 5 13.66 14.98 -0.39
CA GLN A 5 13.78 13.57 0.00
C GLN A 5 12.64 12.72 -0.58
N ILE A 6 11.42 13.26 -0.63
CA ILE A 6 10.26 12.58 -1.19
C ILE A 6 10.44 12.38 -2.71
N GLU A 7 10.89 13.40 -3.43
CA GLU A 7 11.13 13.29 -4.87
C GLU A 7 12.32 12.39 -5.21
N SER A 8 13.38 12.40 -4.39
CA SER A 8 14.47 11.43 -4.52
C SER A 8 13.97 10.00 -4.32
N ALA A 9 13.14 9.75 -3.30
CA ALA A 9 12.54 8.44 -3.08
C ALA A 9 11.61 8.04 -4.24
N ARG A 10 10.81 8.97 -4.75
CA ARG A 10 9.94 8.73 -5.91
C ARG A 10 10.73 8.29 -7.13
N THR A 11 11.85 8.96 -7.41
CA THR A 11 12.74 8.62 -8.53
C THR A 11 13.30 7.20 -8.40
N ASP A 12 13.76 6.83 -7.20
CA ASP A 12 14.28 5.48 -6.90
C ASP A 12 13.18 4.40 -7.07
N ILE A 13 11.98 4.67 -6.53
CA ILE A 13 10.82 3.80 -6.67
C ILE A 13 10.46 3.59 -8.14
N GLN A 14 10.42 4.66 -8.93
CA GLN A 14 10.10 4.58 -10.36
C GLN A 14 11.15 3.76 -11.14
N ALA A 15 12.43 3.89 -10.80
CA ALA A 15 13.50 3.07 -11.38
C ALA A 15 13.33 1.59 -11.04
N ALA A 16 13.02 1.26 -9.78
CA ALA A 16 12.77 -0.12 -9.34
C ALA A 16 11.53 -0.72 -10.03
N ILE A 17 10.45 0.06 -10.17
CA ILE A 17 9.25 -0.37 -10.90
C ILE A 17 9.57 -0.61 -12.38
N ALA A 18 10.34 0.26 -13.02
CA ALA A 18 10.73 0.10 -14.42
C ALA A 18 11.56 -1.18 -14.64
N GLN A 19 12.47 -1.51 -13.70
CA GLN A 19 13.21 -2.76 -13.73
C GLN A 19 12.29 -3.98 -13.64
N ALA A 20 11.31 -3.97 -12.73
CA ALA A 20 10.34 -5.06 -12.63
C ALA A 20 9.45 -5.17 -13.88
N ALA A 21 9.03 -4.02 -14.44
CA ALA A 21 8.19 -3.96 -15.64
C ALA A 21 8.88 -4.49 -16.90
N ALA A 22 10.22 -4.54 -16.93
CA ALA A 22 10.98 -5.11 -18.04
C ALA A 22 10.75 -6.63 -18.20
N VAL A 23 10.38 -7.32 -17.12
CA VAL A 23 10.19 -8.78 -17.11
C VAL A 23 8.75 -9.20 -16.76
N VAL A 24 7.99 -8.36 -16.06
CA VAL A 24 6.57 -8.59 -15.75
C VAL A 24 5.71 -7.59 -16.52
N PRO A 25 4.72 -8.03 -17.32
CA PRO A 25 3.85 -7.13 -18.08
C PRO A 25 2.78 -6.48 -17.18
N ILE A 26 3.21 -5.59 -16.28
CA ILE A 26 2.39 -5.00 -15.21
C ILE A 26 1.18 -4.19 -15.69
N THR A 27 1.19 -3.72 -16.95
CA THR A 27 0.09 -2.93 -17.56
C THR A 27 -0.99 -3.78 -18.23
N LYS A 28 -0.81 -5.11 -18.34
CA LYS A 28 -1.81 -6.02 -18.92
C LYS A 28 -2.82 -6.55 -17.90
N ALA A 29 -2.57 -6.36 -16.61
CA ALA A 29 -3.44 -6.82 -15.55
C ALA A 29 -4.78 -6.07 -15.57
N LYS A 30 -5.88 -6.79 -15.33
CA LYS A 30 -7.22 -6.20 -15.20
C LYS A 30 -7.57 -5.77 -13.77
N THR A 31 -6.89 -6.35 -12.79
CA THR A 31 -7.13 -6.13 -11.37
C THR A 31 -5.79 -6.05 -10.67
N LEU A 32 -5.59 -5.03 -9.85
CA LEU A 32 -4.49 -4.94 -8.91
C LEU A 32 -4.99 -5.44 -7.55
N VAL A 33 -4.40 -6.51 -7.04
CA VAL A 33 -4.65 -7.00 -5.67
C VAL A 33 -3.43 -6.66 -4.84
N ALA A 34 -3.62 -5.84 -3.82
CA ALA A 34 -2.54 -5.43 -2.93
C ALA A 34 -2.69 -6.11 -1.57
N VAL A 35 -1.61 -6.73 -1.11
CA VAL A 35 -1.60 -7.55 0.12
C VAL A 35 -0.64 -6.93 1.15
N ALA A 36 -0.58 -7.57 2.33
CA ALA A 36 0.32 -7.20 3.41
C ALA A 36 0.08 -5.78 3.95
N GLY A 37 1.02 -5.34 4.78
CA GLY A 37 0.73 -4.30 5.74
C GLY A 37 0.47 -2.89 5.20
N THR A 38 1.23 -2.48 4.19
CA THR A 38 1.07 -1.16 3.61
C THR A 38 -0.29 -1.03 2.93
N ALA A 39 -0.70 -2.04 2.15
CA ALA A 39 -1.98 -2.04 1.45
C ALA A 39 -3.14 -1.98 2.45
N THR A 40 -3.10 -2.78 3.51
CA THR A 40 -4.19 -2.84 4.50
C THR A 40 -4.26 -1.57 5.34
N THR A 41 -3.13 -0.95 5.68
CA THR A 41 -3.11 0.34 6.38
C THR A 41 -3.57 1.50 5.49
N VAL A 42 -3.21 1.51 4.20
CA VAL A 42 -3.76 2.50 3.23
C VAL A 42 -5.25 2.31 3.04
N ALA A 43 -5.74 1.08 2.95
CA ALA A 43 -7.17 0.79 2.87
C ALA A 43 -7.93 1.29 4.10
N ALA A 44 -7.40 1.02 5.31
CA ALA A 44 -8.00 1.53 6.54
C ALA A 44 -8.08 3.07 6.58
N ALA A 45 -7.06 3.76 6.07
CA ALA A 45 -7.05 5.21 5.96
C ALA A 45 -8.07 5.73 4.94
N ALA A 46 -8.13 5.11 3.76
CA ALA A 46 -9.05 5.48 2.69
C ALA A 46 -10.53 5.22 3.03
N LEU A 47 -10.79 4.25 3.90
CA LEU A 47 -12.11 3.94 4.46
C LEU A 47 -12.43 4.75 5.73
N GLU A 48 -11.51 5.63 6.15
CA GLU A 48 -11.65 6.47 7.36
C GLU A 48 -11.97 5.66 8.63
N LEU A 49 -11.40 4.45 8.74
CA LEU A 49 -11.71 3.57 9.87
C LEU A 49 -11.19 4.19 11.18
N PRO A 50 -11.94 4.09 12.29
CA PRO A 50 -11.47 4.57 13.59
C PRO A 50 -10.44 3.63 14.23
N LYS A 51 -10.42 2.36 13.80
CA LYS A 51 -9.51 1.31 14.29
C LYS A 51 -9.28 0.28 13.19
N TYR A 52 -8.27 -0.58 13.36
CA TYR A 52 -8.06 -1.68 12.43
C TYR A 52 -9.28 -2.62 12.44
N ASP A 53 -9.86 -2.85 11.25
CA ASP A 53 -10.94 -3.81 11.06
C ASP A 53 -10.69 -4.61 9.79
N ARG A 54 -10.22 -5.85 9.99
CA ARG A 54 -9.92 -6.83 8.95
C ARG A 54 -11.08 -7.02 7.97
N TYR A 55 -12.32 -7.07 8.46
CA TYR A 55 -13.47 -7.40 7.62
C TYR A 55 -13.88 -6.25 6.72
N SER A 56 -13.76 -5.02 7.21
CA SER A 56 -13.95 -3.81 6.40
C SER A 56 -12.83 -3.62 5.37
N ILE A 57 -11.60 -4.03 5.71
CA ILE A 57 -10.42 -3.90 4.84
C ILE A 57 -10.41 -4.97 3.74
N HIS A 58 -10.71 -6.24 4.07
CA HIS A 58 -10.59 -7.32 3.12
C HIS A 58 -11.54 -7.14 1.94
N LEU A 59 -11.00 -7.24 0.72
CA LEU A 59 -11.69 -7.04 -0.56
C LEU A 59 -12.22 -5.61 -0.78
N ALA A 60 -11.87 -4.66 0.09
CA ALA A 60 -12.15 -3.25 -0.16
C ALA A 60 -11.46 -2.78 -1.44
N ARG A 61 -12.18 -1.98 -2.23
CA ARG A 61 -11.67 -1.33 -3.44
C ARG A 61 -11.27 0.09 -3.11
N ILE A 62 -10.00 0.39 -3.28
CA ILE A 62 -9.41 1.69 -2.96
C ILE A 62 -8.92 2.32 -4.24
N SER A 63 -9.42 3.52 -4.55
CA SER A 63 -9.05 4.22 -5.77
C SER A 63 -7.57 4.65 -5.76
N ALA A 64 -7.02 4.88 -6.95
CA ALA A 64 -5.68 5.46 -7.12
C ALA A 64 -5.57 6.82 -6.41
N GLN A 65 -6.64 7.63 -6.45
CA GLN A 65 -6.68 8.92 -5.78
C GLN A 65 -6.62 8.77 -4.25
N GLN A 66 -7.48 7.91 -3.67
CA GLN A 66 -7.44 7.65 -2.22
C GLN A 66 -6.07 7.09 -1.77
N THR A 67 -5.45 6.24 -2.59
CA THR A 67 -4.11 5.73 -2.32
C THR A 67 -3.07 6.85 -2.27
N HIS A 68 -3.13 7.77 -3.24
CA HIS A 68 -2.26 8.94 -3.30
C HIS A 68 -2.49 9.91 -2.14
N ASP A 69 -3.75 10.16 -1.80
CA ASP A 69 -4.13 11.04 -0.68
C ASP A 69 -3.65 10.46 0.65
N ALA A 70 -3.81 9.15 0.86
CA ALA A 70 -3.29 8.46 2.03
C ALA A 70 -1.76 8.57 2.13
N ALA A 71 -1.03 8.37 1.02
CA ALA A 71 0.43 8.51 1.01
C ALA A 71 0.88 9.94 1.37
N THR A 72 0.23 10.94 0.79
CA THR A 72 0.49 12.37 1.08
C THR A 72 0.18 12.71 2.54
N MET A 73 -0.94 12.19 3.07
CA MET A 73 -1.32 12.36 4.47
C MET A 73 -0.30 11.71 5.41
N PHE A 74 0.16 10.49 5.13
CA PHE A 74 1.17 9.84 5.98
C PHE A 74 2.52 10.55 5.94
N ALA A 75 2.92 11.08 4.78
CA ALA A 75 4.17 11.82 4.62
C ALA A 75 4.18 13.17 5.35
N SER A 76 3.02 13.83 5.46
CA SER A 76 2.87 15.12 6.14
C SER A 76 2.70 15.00 7.66
N LYS A 77 2.26 13.85 8.17
CA LYS A 77 2.09 13.62 9.62
C LYS A 77 3.39 13.34 10.37
N THR A 78 3.48 13.91 11.57
CA THR A 78 4.51 13.51 12.54
C THR A 78 4.32 12.06 12.96
N ARG A 79 5.32 11.52 13.65
CA ARG A 79 5.27 10.17 14.20
C ARG A 79 4.11 10.01 15.19
N GLU A 80 3.93 10.98 16.08
CA GLU A 80 2.89 11.03 17.11
C GLU A 80 1.50 11.06 16.48
N GLN A 81 1.33 11.89 15.44
CA GLN A 81 0.08 11.98 14.68
C GLN A 81 -0.25 10.71 13.91
N ARG A 82 0.76 9.94 13.47
CA ARG A 82 0.57 8.62 12.87
C ARG A 82 0.18 7.58 13.91
N ILE A 83 0.80 7.61 15.09
CA ILE A 83 0.46 6.73 16.23
C ILE A 83 -0.98 6.93 16.68
N SER A 84 -1.50 8.16 16.63
CA SER A 84 -2.89 8.43 17.02
C SER A 84 -3.94 7.90 16.04
N LEU A 85 -3.54 7.41 14.86
CA LEU A 85 -4.46 6.76 13.93
C LEU A 85 -4.77 5.36 14.45
N GLY A 86 -6.01 5.09 14.86
CA GLY A 86 -6.37 3.86 15.58
C GLY A 86 -6.17 2.55 14.81
N TYR A 87 -5.95 2.61 13.49
CA TYR A 87 -5.58 1.46 12.66
C TYR A 87 -4.06 1.28 12.45
N MET A 88 -3.23 2.21 12.93
CA MET A 88 -1.78 2.19 12.73
C MET A 88 -1.12 1.21 13.70
N HIS A 89 -0.53 0.15 13.17
CA HIS A 89 0.29 -0.74 13.97
C HIS A 89 1.59 -0.02 14.42
N PRO A 90 2.01 -0.08 15.70
CA PRO A 90 3.18 0.64 16.20
C PRO A 90 4.46 0.37 15.39
N GLY A 91 4.69 -0.88 14.99
CA GLY A 91 5.83 -1.27 14.15
C GLY A 91 5.81 -0.76 12.71
N ARG A 92 4.74 -0.07 12.27
CA ARG A 92 4.62 0.52 10.92
C ARG A 92 4.72 2.03 10.90
N VAL A 93 4.61 2.67 12.06
CA VAL A 93 4.53 4.13 12.19
C VAL A 93 5.67 4.80 11.43
N ASP A 94 6.90 4.30 11.59
CA ASP A 94 8.09 4.94 11.06
C ASP A 94 8.25 4.75 9.54
N VAL A 95 7.64 3.70 8.97
CA VAL A 95 7.86 3.28 7.57
C VAL A 95 6.66 3.49 6.65
N ILE A 96 5.46 3.71 7.20
CA ILE A 96 4.22 3.76 6.41
C ILE A 96 4.21 4.85 5.33
N ALA A 97 4.87 5.99 5.57
CA ALA A 97 4.96 7.06 4.59
C ALA A 97 5.71 6.60 3.32
N ALA A 98 6.84 5.90 3.47
CA ALA A 98 7.59 5.36 2.35
C ALA A 98 6.83 4.22 1.65
N GLY A 99 6.27 3.29 2.43
CA GLY A 99 5.50 2.17 1.85
C GLY A 99 4.29 2.64 1.04
N SER A 100 3.52 3.60 1.57
CA SER A 100 2.35 4.15 0.87
C SER A 100 2.74 4.93 -0.40
N LEU A 101 3.89 5.61 -0.40
CA LEU A 101 4.45 6.21 -1.61
C LEU A 101 4.78 5.15 -2.68
N VAL A 102 5.39 4.03 -2.29
CA VAL A 102 5.63 2.89 -3.21
C VAL A 102 4.33 2.41 -3.84
N LEU A 103 3.29 2.18 -3.02
CA LEU A 103 1.99 1.73 -3.52
C LEU A 103 1.35 2.75 -4.49
N SER A 104 1.45 4.04 -4.18
CA SER A 104 0.96 5.12 -5.03
C SER A 104 1.65 5.15 -6.41
N GLU A 105 2.98 4.98 -6.43
CA GLU A 105 3.72 4.92 -7.70
C GLU A 105 3.46 3.62 -8.48
N ILE A 106 3.24 2.49 -7.80
CA ILE A 106 2.82 1.23 -8.44
C ILE A 106 1.46 1.39 -9.12
N MET A 107 0.48 2.01 -8.44
CA MET A 107 -0.83 2.31 -9.01
C MET A 107 -0.69 3.14 -10.30
N LYS A 108 0.14 4.18 -10.27
CA LYS A 108 0.42 5.02 -11.44
C LYS A 108 1.08 4.25 -12.58
N ALA A 109 2.11 3.45 -12.29
CA ALA A 109 2.86 2.71 -13.30
C ALA A 109 2.07 1.57 -13.95
N THR A 110 1.17 0.94 -13.20
CA THR A 110 0.27 -0.10 -13.71
C THR A 110 -0.90 0.46 -14.51
N GLY A 111 -1.24 1.74 -14.30
CA GLY A 111 -2.44 2.37 -14.87
C GLY A 111 -3.73 1.92 -14.16
N ALA A 112 -3.63 1.24 -13.02
CA ALA A 112 -4.78 0.79 -12.27
C ALA A 112 -5.55 1.99 -11.68
N THR A 113 -6.87 2.02 -11.88
CA THR A 113 -7.74 3.06 -11.30
C THR A 113 -8.06 2.79 -9.82
N GLU A 114 -7.90 1.56 -9.38
CA GLU A 114 -8.11 1.09 -8.01
C GLU A 114 -7.31 -0.19 -7.73
N PHE A 115 -7.12 -0.49 -6.45
CA PHE A 115 -6.66 -1.80 -5.99
C PHE A 115 -7.70 -2.46 -5.09
N VAL A 116 -7.66 -3.80 -5.04
CA VAL A 116 -8.40 -4.61 -4.08
C VAL A 116 -7.46 -4.99 -2.94
N ALA A 117 -7.79 -4.61 -1.72
CA ALA A 117 -7.01 -5.00 -0.53
C ALA A 117 -7.25 -6.47 -0.19
N SER A 118 -6.19 -7.22 0.12
CA SER A 118 -6.30 -8.59 0.64
C SER A 118 -5.63 -8.74 2.01
N GLU A 119 -6.36 -9.35 2.93
CA GLU A 119 -5.88 -9.75 4.26
C GLU A 119 -5.30 -11.17 4.25
N SER A 120 -5.42 -11.88 3.12
CA SER A 120 -4.74 -13.14 2.86
C SER A 120 -3.53 -12.90 1.98
N ASP A 121 -2.37 -13.33 2.44
CA ASP A 121 -1.08 -13.07 1.81
C ASP A 121 -0.17 -14.31 1.77
N ILE A 122 1.14 -14.11 1.83
CA ILE A 122 2.14 -15.17 1.78
C ILE A 122 1.94 -16.24 2.86
N LEU A 123 1.49 -15.87 4.07
CA LEU A 123 1.30 -16.84 5.15
C LEU A 123 0.15 -17.81 4.82
N ASP A 124 -0.98 -17.29 4.34
CA ASP A 124 -2.12 -18.09 3.90
C ASP A 124 -1.73 -18.98 2.71
N GLY A 125 -0.97 -18.43 1.76
CA GLY A 125 -0.47 -19.17 0.61
C GLY A 125 0.44 -20.34 1.01
N MET A 126 1.33 -20.13 1.98
CA MET A 126 2.18 -21.19 2.53
C MET A 126 1.37 -22.28 3.24
N ALA A 127 0.44 -21.89 4.13
CA ALA A 127 -0.39 -22.84 4.86
C ALA A 127 -1.24 -23.69 3.89
N PHE A 128 -1.83 -23.05 2.87
CA PHE A 128 -2.58 -23.74 1.82
C PHE A 128 -1.70 -24.68 1.00
N SER A 129 -0.48 -24.27 0.65
CA SER A 129 0.47 -25.12 -0.06
C SER A 129 0.87 -26.36 0.74
N LEU A 130 1.01 -26.23 2.06
CA LEU A 130 1.34 -27.36 2.95
C LEU A 130 0.16 -28.31 3.13
N ALA A 131 -1.07 -27.79 3.18
CA ALA A 131 -2.28 -28.61 3.36
C ALA A 131 -2.74 -29.33 2.07
N ARG A 132 -2.26 -28.89 0.90
CA ARG A 132 -2.56 -29.51 -0.41
C ARG A 132 -1.58 -30.61 -0.82
N ASN A 133 -0.46 -30.75 -0.12
CA ASN A 133 0.50 -31.84 -0.27
C ASN A 133 0.20 -32.96 0.73
#